data_AF-A0A5M9JZW8-F1
#
_entry.id   AF-A0A5M9JZW8-F1
#
_cell.length_a   1.000
_cell.length_b   1.000
_cell.length_c   1.000
_cell.angle_alpha   90.00
_cell.angle_beta   90.00
_cell.angle_gamma   90.00
#
_symmetry.space_group_name_H-M   'P 1'
#
loop_
_entity.id
_entity.type
_entity.pdbx_description
1 polymer ?
#
loop_
_entity_poly.entity_id
_entity_poly.type
_entity_poly.pdbx_seq_one_letter_code
_entity_poly.pdbx_strand_id
1 'polypeptide(L)'
;MSFIPNKPPSLQQPLPGSLSALQRYREIDVINALPVNDPAVWIQSSQLPYLLSYRVAEDQTLSAYARELRDAAINPRGRFSGPGDTGRRTEGVRRAAEKLLANLDIAARKFKENSEAMSEGIAPYYVMDPGELAVSVLI
;
A
#
# COMPACT_ATOMS: atom_id res chain seq x y z
N MET A 1 -8.34 -1.87 -8.13
CA MET A 1 -9.63 -1.43 -8.69
C MET A 1 -9.78 -1.96 -10.13
N SER A 2 -9.53 -3.26 -10.36
CA SER A 2 -9.62 -3.86 -11.71
C SER A 2 -11.06 -4.18 -12.10
N PHE A 3 -11.91 -4.52 -11.12
CA PHE A 3 -13.35 -4.66 -11.31
C PHE A 3 -14.06 -3.33 -11.05
N ILE A 4 -14.30 -2.56 -12.11
CA ILE A 4 -14.78 -1.17 -12.05
C ILE A 4 -16.10 -0.99 -11.29
N PRO A 5 -17.13 -1.85 -11.44
CA PRO A 5 -18.40 -1.66 -10.73
C PRO A 5 -18.27 -1.61 -9.20
N ASN A 6 -17.27 -2.28 -8.63
CA ASN A 6 -17.03 -2.26 -7.17
C ASN A 6 -16.53 -0.90 -6.67
N LYS A 7 -15.79 -0.15 -7.50
CA LYS A 7 -15.27 1.19 -7.15
C LYS A 7 -15.03 2.01 -8.43
N PRO A 8 -16.09 2.56 -9.04
CA PRO A 8 -15.96 3.35 -10.26
C PRO A 8 -15.24 4.69 -9.97
N PRO A 9 -14.52 5.27 -10.95
CA PRO A 9 -13.84 6.56 -10.76
C PRO A 9 -14.82 7.74 -10.63
N SER A 10 -16.00 7.61 -11.25
CA SER A 10 -17.02 8.64 -11.39
C SER A 10 -18.33 7.99 -11.85
N LEU A 11 -19.43 8.75 -11.75
CA LEU A 11 -20.74 8.37 -12.31
C LEU A 11 -20.92 9.03 -13.68
N GLN A 12 -21.50 8.27 -14.62
CA GLN A 12 -21.80 8.72 -16.00
C GLN A 12 -23.19 9.37 -16.13
N GLN A 13 -23.94 9.43 -15.02
CA GLN A 13 -25.25 10.07 -14.94
C GLN A 13 -25.27 11.06 -13.77
N PRO A 14 -26.06 12.14 -13.86
CA PRO A 14 -26.30 13.02 -12.74
C PRO A 14 -26.90 12.26 -11.55
N LEU A 15 -26.63 12.77 -10.34
CA LEU A 15 -27.30 12.27 -9.15
C LEU A 15 -28.83 12.49 -9.26
N PRO A 16 -29.65 11.62 -8.67
CA PRO A 16 -31.10 11.81 -8.67
C PRO A 16 -31.45 13.11 -7.93
N GLY A 17 -32.33 13.92 -8.52
CA GLY A 17 -32.73 15.21 -7.95
C GLY A 17 -33.60 15.13 -6.69
N SER A 18 -33.98 13.93 -6.24
CA SER A 18 -34.76 13.71 -5.02
C SER A 18 -34.61 12.28 -4.49
N LEU A 19 -34.93 12.08 -3.21
CA LEU A 19 -34.99 10.75 -2.59
C LEU A 19 -36.03 9.85 -3.28
N SER A 20 -37.19 10.40 -3.66
CA SER A 20 -38.22 9.63 -4.36
C SER A 20 -37.80 9.16 -5.75
N ALA A 21 -36.90 9.90 -6.42
CA ALA A 21 -36.30 9.44 -7.67
C ALA A 21 -35.31 8.30 -7.41
N LEU A 22 -34.46 8.41 -6.39
CA LEU A 22 -33.52 7.36 -5.99
C LEU A 22 -34.23 6.04 -5.62
N GLN A 23 -35.33 6.12 -4.86
CA GLN A 23 -36.09 4.93 -4.44
C GLN A 23 -36.74 4.15 -5.60
N ARG A 24 -36.85 4.76 -6.79
CA ARG A 24 -37.39 4.11 -8.00
C ARG A 24 -36.31 3.57 -8.92
N TYR A 25 -35.03 3.70 -8.56
CA TYR A 25 -33.93 3.18 -9.37
C TYR A 25 -34.07 1.67 -9.57
N ARG A 26 -33.78 1.25 -10.79
CA ARG A 26 -33.70 -0.14 -11.23
C ARG A 26 -32.26 -0.47 -11.60
N GLU A 27 -32.00 -1.75 -11.84
CA GLU A 27 -30.68 -2.22 -12.27
C GLU A 27 -30.13 -1.43 -13.47
N ILE A 28 -30.98 -1.14 -14.45
CA ILE A 28 -30.60 -0.36 -15.63
C ILE A 28 -30.13 1.05 -15.28
N ASP A 29 -30.69 1.69 -14.24
CA ASP A 29 -30.27 3.02 -13.81
C ASP A 29 -28.87 2.98 -13.19
N VAL A 30 -28.55 1.90 -12.47
CA VAL A 30 -27.20 1.65 -11.92
C VAL A 30 -26.20 1.34 -13.03
N ILE A 31 -26.56 0.47 -13.98
CA ILE A 31 -25.69 0.12 -15.12
C ILE A 31 -25.38 1.38 -15.96
N ASN A 32 -26.39 2.20 -16.23
CA ASN A 32 -26.22 3.45 -16.99
C ASN A 32 -25.35 4.49 -16.27
N ALA A 33 -25.28 4.45 -14.93
CA ALA A 33 -24.41 5.31 -14.15
C ALA A 33 -22.94 4.84 -14.14
N LEU A 34 -22.66 3.59 -14.53
CA LEU A 34 -21.31 3.04 -14.62
C LEU A 34 -20.70 3.29 -16.01
N PRO A 35 -19.37 3.33 -16.15
CA PRO A 35 -18.68 3.53 -17.44
C PRO A 35 -18.70 2.29 -18.35
N VAL A 36 -19.78 1.48 -18.34
CA VAL A 36 -19.88 0.23 -19.14
C VAL A 36 -19.84 0.54 -20.64
N ASN A 37 -20.43 1.66 -21.05
CA ASN A 37 -20.49 2.10 -22.45
C ASN A 37 -19.42 3.15 -22.81
N ASP A 38 -18.46 3.42 -21.91
CA ASP A 38 -17.31 4.30 -22.16
C ASP A 38 -16.02 3.50 -22.00
N PRO A 39 -15.53 2.86 -23.09
CA PRO A 39 -14.32 2.05 -23.05
C PRO A 39 -13.08 2.84 -22.64
N ALA A 40 -13.01 4.13 -22.95
CA ALA A 40 -11.85 4.95 -22.63
C ALA A 40 -11.75 5.16 -21.11
N VAL A 41 -12.85 5.55 -20.47
CA VAL A 41 -12.91 5.68 -19.00
C VAL A 41 -12.68 4.32 -18.34
N TRP A 42 -13.28 3.24 -18.86
CA TRP A 42 -13.09 1.90 -18.31
C TRP A 42 -11.62 1.48 -18.32
N ILE A 43 -10.94 1.62 -19.46
CA ILE A 43 -9.52 1.25 -19.61
C ILE A 43 -8.65 2.08 -18.67
N GLN A 44 -8.82 3.41 -18.67
CA GLN A 44 -8.03 4.30 -17.79
C GLN A 44 -8.22 3.95 -16.32
N SER A 45 -9.45 3.67 -15.91
CA SER A 45 -9.77 3.27 -14.53
C SER A 45 -9.14 1.95 -14.14
N SER A 46 -9.12 0.96 -15.05
CA SER A 46 -8.48 -0.32 -14.81
C SER A 46 -6.95 -0.23 -14.77
N GLN A 47 -6.38 0.69 -15.55
CA GLN A 47 -4.94 0.86 -15.70
C GLN A 47 -4.34 1.68 -14.56
N LEU A 48 -5.09 2.63 -14.00
CA LEU A 48 -4.60 3.52 -12.94
C LEU A 48 -4.03 2.75 -11.73
N PRO A 49 -4.73 1.74 -11.15
CA PRO A 49 -4.15 0.93 -10.08
C PRO A 49 -2.87 0.22 -10.48
N TYR A 50 -2.75 -0.25 -11.72
CA TYR A 50 -1.55 -0.94 -12.20
C TYR A 50 -0.34 0.01 -12.24
N LEU A 51 -0.55 1.24 -12.73
CA LEU A 51 0.48 2.26 -12.77
C LEU A 51 0.94 2.68 -11.36
N LEU A 52 0.00 2.83 -10.43
CA LEU A 52 0.31 3.28 -9.06
C LEU A 52 0.75 2.16 -8.11
N SER A 53 0.51 0.89 -8.46
CA SER A 53 0.83 -0.28 -7.61
C SER A 53 1.97 -1.11 -8.19
N TYR A 54 2.83 -0.50 -9.02
CA TYR A 54 4.03 -1.19 -9.48
C TYR A 54 4.81 -1.65 -8.24
N ARG A 55 5.16 -2.94 -8.19
CA ARG A 55 5.82 -3.51 -7.02
C ARG A 55 7.07 -2.69 -6.71
N VAL A 56 7.14 -2.27 -5.46
CA VAL A 56 8.33 -1.65 -4.88
C VAL A 56 9.45 -2.66 -5.05
N ALA A 57 10.62 -2.21 -5.51
CA ALA A 57 11.77 -3.09 -5.63
C ALA A 57 12.07 -3.73 -4.25
N GLU A 58 12.48 -5.00 -4.21
CA GLU A 58 12.62 -5.77 -2.95
C GLU A 58 13.56 -5.09 -1.93
N ASP A 59 14.46 -4.23 -2.41
CA ASP A 59 15.41 -3.42 -1.64
C ASP A 59 14.80 -2.14 -1.02
N GLN A 60 13.57 -1.77 -1.39
CA GLN A 60 12.90 -0.53 -0.95
C GLN A 60 11.80 -0.76 0.09
N THR A 61 11.90 -1.86 0.85
CA THR A 61 10.97 -2.19 1.93
C THR A 61 11.48 -1.62 3.26
N LEU A 62 10.59 -1.40 4.24
CA LEU A 62 10.99 -0.94 5.58
C LEU A 62 11.97 -1.90 6.26
N SER A 63 11.78 -3.20 6.05
CA SER A 63 12.67 -4.24 6.58
C SER A 63 14.05 -4.19 5.92
N ALA A 64 14.11 -4.03 4.59
CA ALA A 64 15.37 -3.88 3.87
C ALA A 64 16.12 -2.62 4.34
N TYR A 65 15.43 -1.49 4.44
CA TYR A 65 16.00 -0.23 4.93
C TYR A 65 16.64 -0.37 6.32
N ALA A 66 15.95 -1.02 7.26
CA ALA A 66 16.47 -1.20 8.61
C ALA A 66 17.69 -2.14 8.65
N ARG A 67 17.76 -3.15 7.77
CA ARG A 67 18.96 -4.01 7.60
C ARG A 67 20.13 -3.22 7.03
N GLU A 68 19.91 -2.45 5.96
CA GLU A 68 20.94 -1.63 5.33
C GLU A 68 21.52 -0.60 6.31
N LEU A 69 20.67 0.03 7.13
CA LEU A 69 21.10 0.99 8.14
C LEU A 69 21.97 0.35 9.22
N ARG A 70 21.61 -0.86 9.67
CA ARG A 70 22.44 -1.65 10.61
C ARG A 70 23.77 -2.03 9.97
N ASP A 71 23.74 -2.50 8.73
CA ASP A 71 24.94 -3.01 8.05
C ASP A 71 25.91 -1.88 7.71
N ALA A 72 25.40 -0.71 7.30
CA ALA A 72 26.20 0.50 7.11
C ALA A 72 26.84 1.01 8.42
N ALA A 73 26.19 0.76 9.56
CA ALA A 73 26.78 1.06 10.86
C ALA A 73 27.90 0.07 11.24
N ILE A 74 27.79 -1.20 10.88
CA ILE A 74 28.86 -2.17 11.16
C ILE A 74 30.04 -1.98 10.20
N ASN A 75 29.74 -1.79 8.92
CA ASN A 75 30.69 -1.61 7.84
C ASN A 75 30.21 -0.45 6.97
N PRO A 76 30.82 0.74 7.07
CA PRO A 76 30.38 1.93 6.31
C PRO A 76 30.79 1.83 4.83
N ARG A 77 30.33 0.79 4.13
CA ARG A 77 30.41 0.62 2.67
C ARG A 77 28.98 0.57 2.13
N GLY A 78 28.51 1.65 1.49
CA GLY A 78 27.19 1.67 0.86
C GLY A 78 26.54 3.06 0.82
N ARG A 79 25.25 3.10 0.50
CA ARG A 79 24.45 4.32 0.31
C ARG A 79 24.41 5.24 1.55
N PHE A 80 24.57 4.66 2.74
CA PHE A 80 24.52 5.40 4.02
C PHE A 80 25.91 5.77 4.58
N SER A 81 26.99 5.56 3.79
CA SER A 81 28.35 5.96 4.15
C SER A 81 28.56 7.46 3.97
N GLY A 82 28.49 8.24 5.05
CA GLY A 82 28.76 9.69 5.05
C GLY A 82 30.07 10.07 5.75
N PRO A 83 30.70 11.22 5.41
CA PRO A 83 31.87 11.72 6.12
C PRO A 83 31.44 12.38 7.44
N GLY A 84 31.76 11.77 8.58
CA GLY A 84 31.47 12.30 9.91
C GLY A 84 31.90 11.35 11.03
N ASP A 85 31.97 11.85 12.27
CA ASP A 85 32.49 11.16 13.47
C ASP A 85 31.93 9.72 13.63
N THR A 86 32.71 8.75 13.12
CA THR A 86 32.30 7.39 12.74
C THR A 86 32.20 6.42 13.92
N GLY A 87 32.57 6.81 15.13
CA GLY A 87 32.59 5.90 16.29
C GLY A 87 31.27 5.86 17.07
N ARG A 88 30.82 7.03 17.57
CA ARG A 88 29.65 7.13 18.46
C ARG A 88 28.30 7.21 17.73
N ARG A 89 28.23 7.90 16.59
CA ARG A 89 26.99 7.98 15.79
C ARG A 89 26.59 6.60 15.26
N THR A 90 27.60 5.83 14.89
CA THR A 90 27.48 4.49 14.32
C THR A 90 26.87 3.48 15.30
N GLU A 91 27.31 3.46 16.55
CA GLU A 91 26.76 2.55 17.56
C GLU A 91 25.31 2.90 17.95
N GLY A 92 24.99 4.19 18.07
CA GLY A 92 23.61 4.63 18.34
C GLY A 92 22.66 4.27 17.19
N VAL A 93 23.10 4.49 15.95
CA VAL A 93 22.35 4.11 14.74
C VAL A 93 22.19 2.59 14.64
N ARG A 94 23.25 1.82 14.91
CA ARG A 94 23.20 0.34 14.94
C ARG A 94 22.12 -0.15 15.91
N ARG A 95 22.14 0.33 17.17
CA ARG A 95 21.16 -0.07 18.19
C ARG A 95 19.73 0.31 17.79
N ALA A 96 19.55 1.50 17.22
CA ALA A 96 18.25 1.94 16.74
C ALA A 96 17.74 1.06 15.59
N ALA A 97 18.62 0.71 14.64
CA ALA A 97 18.30 -0.16 13.51
C ALA A 97 17.95 -1.60 13.96
N GLU A 98 18.71 -2.17 14.91
CA GLU A 98 18.42 -3.48 15.52
C GLU A 98 17.08 -3.49 16.24
N LYS A 99 16.80 -2.44 17.02
CA LYS A 99 15.52 -2.28 17.70
C LYS A 99 14.37 -2.13 16.70
N LEU A 100 14.58 -1.38 15.62
CA LEU A 100 13.59 -1.23 14.55
C LEU A 100 13.29 -2.57 13.89
N LEU A 101 14.31 -3.35 13.50
CA LEU A 101 14.14 -4.69 12.93
C LEU A 101 13.33 -5.61 13.84
N ALA A 102 13.71 -5.70 15.12
CA ALA A 102 12.99 -6.54 16.08
C ALA A 102 11.52 -6.10 16.24
N ASN A 103 11.26 -4.80 16.26
CA ASN A 103 9.90 -4.26 16.32
C ASN A 103 9.10 -4.56 15.04
N LEU A 104 9.72 -4.48 13.86
CA LEU A 104 9.09 -4.83 12.59
C LEU A 104 8.74 -6.32 12.53
N ASP A 105 9.61 -7.21 13.02
CA ASP A 105 9.32 -8.66 13.10
C ASP A 105 8.15 -8.97 14.07
N ILE A 106 8.06 -8.23 15.19
CA ILE A 106 6.91 -8.33 16.11
C ILE A 106 5.64 -7.82 15.42
N ALA A 107 5.73 -6.68 14.73
CA ALA A 107 4.59 -6.09 14.03
C ALA A 107 4.08 -6.99 12.90
N ALA A 108 4.97 -7.56 12.09
CA ALA A 108 4.64 -8.48 11.02
C ALA A 108 3.80 -9.67 11.52
N ARG A 109 4.24 -10.30 12.63
CA ARG A 109 3.49 -11.39 13.26
C ARG A 109 2.11 -10.93 13.73
N LYS A 110 2.03 -9.80 14.43
CA LYS A 110 0.76 -9.26 14.92
C LYS A 110 -0.19 -8.89 13.78
N PHE A 111 0.30 -8.33 12.69
CA PHE A 111 -0.54 -8.00 11.53
C PHE A 111 -1.10 -9.27 10.88
N LYS A 112 -0.28 -10.30 10.74
CA LYS A 112 -0.73 -11.60 10.24
C LYS A 112 -1.77 -12.24 11.17
N GLU A 113 -1.47 -12.34 12.46
CA GLU A 113 -2.39 -12.88 13.48
C GLU A 113 -3.74 -12.15 13.46
N ASN A 114 -3.73 -10.81 13.42
CA ASN A 114 -4.95 -10.01 13.35
C ASN A 114 -5.72 -10.23 12.05
N SER A 115 -5.02 -10.39 10.92
CA SER A 115 -5.65 -10.68 9.63
C SER A 115 -6.27 -12.09 9.60
N GLU A 116 -5.66 -13.06 10.25
CA GLU A 116 -6.15 -14.44 10.32
C GLU A 116 -7.31 -14.59 11.32
N ALA A 117 -7.35 -13.73 12.34
CA ALA A 117 -8.44 -13.67 13.31
C ALA A 117 -9.72 -12.96 12.80
N MET A 118 -9.71 -12.47 11.55
CA MET A 118 -10.90 -11.87 10.94
C MET A 118 -12.00 -12.91 10.71
N SER A 119 -13.26 -12.46 10.71
CA SER A 119 -14.39 -13.35 10.49
C SER A 119 -14.31 -14.07 9.14
N GLU A 120 -14.83 -15.29 9.10
CA GLU A 120 -14.87 -16.11 7.88
C GLU A 120 -15.54 -15.33 6.73
N GLY A 121 -14.95 -15.44 5.52
CA GLY A 121 -15.41 -14.75 4.33
C GLY A 121 -14.86 -13.33 4.15
N ILE A 122 -14.14 -12.78 5.13
CA ILE A 122 -13.43 -11.50 4.95
C ILE A 122 -12.08 -11.75 4.28
N ALA A 123 -11.79 -10.97 3.24
CA ALA A 123 -10.49 -11.03 2.56
C ALA A 123 -9.35 -10.64 3.53
N PRO A 124 -8.24 -11.40 3.56
CA PRO A 124 -7.09 -11.07 4.40
C PRO A 124 -6.48 -9.70 4.09
N TYR A 125 -5.88 -9.08 5.11
CA TYR A 125 -5.29 -7.75 5.03
C TYR A 125 -3.76 -7.82 5.20
N TYR A 126 -3.05 -7.94 4.08
CA TYR A 126 -1.58 -8.11 4.05
C TYR A 126 -0.79 -6.84 3.72
N VAL A 127 -1.46 -5.71 3.49
CA VAL A 127 -0.80 -4.48 2.99
C VAL A 127 0.15 -3.81 4.00
N MET A 128 0.11 -4.22 5.26
CA MET A 128 0.95 -3.70 6.34
C MET A 128 2.19 -4.56 6.62
N ASP A 129 2.41 -5.64 5.86
CA ASP A 129 3.59 -6.48 6.03
C ASP A 129 4.88 -5.64 5.86
N PRO A 130 5.75 -5.51 6.88
CA PRO A 130 7.00 -4.78 6.78
C PRO A 130 7.97 -5.27 5.69
N GLY A 131 7.79 -6.50 5.20
CA GLY A 131 8.52 -7.07 4.07
C GLY A 131 8.00 -6.62 2.70
N GLU A 132 6.79 -6.07 2.62
CA GLU A 132 6.17 -5.57 1.39
C GLU A 132 5.95 -4.05 1.44
N LEU A 133 5.88 -3.48 2.65
CA LEU A 133 5.63 -2.07 2.89
C LEU A 133 6.84 -1.22 2.48
N ALA A 134 6.61 -0.31 1.54
CA ALA A 134 7.62 0.60 1.04
C ALA A 134 8.22 1.48 2.15
N VAL A 135 9.52 1.74 2.10
CA VAL A 135 10.21 2.70 2.98
C VAL A 135 9.73 4.15 2.75
N SER A 136 9.21 4.43 1.56
CA SER A 136 8.70 5.74 1.15
C SER A 136 7.60 5.60 0.11
N VAL A 137 6.73 6.61 0.00
CA VAL A 137 5.77 6.72 -1.11
C VAL A 137 6.53 7.17 -2.36
N LEU A 138 6.91 6.21 -3.20
CA LEU A 138 7.42 6.43 -4.55
C LEU A 138 6.33 5.95 -5.51
N ILE A 139 5.82 6.86 -6.32
CA ILE A 139 4.80 6.62 -7.35
C ILE A 139 5.34 7.10 -8.69
#